data_AF-A0A8J5TTU0-F1
#
_entry.id   AF-A0A8J5TTU0-F1
#
_cell.length_a   1.000
_cell.length_b   1.000
_cell.length_c   1.000
_cell.angle_alpha   90.00
_cell.angle_beta   90.00
_cell.angle_gamma   90.00
#
_symmetry.space_group_name_H-M   'P 1'
#
loop_
_entity.id
_entity.type
_entity.pdbx_description
1 polymer ?
#
loop_
_entity_poly.entity_id
_entity_poly.type
_entity_poly.pdbx_seq_one_letter_code
_entity_poly.pdbx_strand_id
1 'polypeptide(L)'
;MATLSTCTPRGLASYKFWDDSDEIVWPETASLPPPPPQVVAPVEQEPWASKPWKELQARTDTKVKRAAEAAREHLLGGVYAHLPHSELDWSLDGVYTCRVVGLPCYGKSGVRLMQALIKHLNNQTHLKHEAEIAVAWVEPPSSSSQPSPSLHQPPTPIAPAAETEFMEVDERVGSRKSHRHLVFCCYC
;
A
#
# COMPACT_ATOMS: atom_id res chain seq x y z
N MET A 1 -47.56 3.84 3.58
CA MET A 1 -46.97 3.72 4.92
C MET A 1 -45.59 3.09 4.75
N ALA A 2 -44.52 3.86 4.93
CA ALA A 2 -43.15 3.41 4.68
C ALA A 2 -42.55 2.89 5.98
N THR A 3 -42.14 1.62 6.00
CA THR A 3 -41.44 1.00 7.13
C THR A 3 -39.95 1.29 7.01
N LEU A 4 -39.42 2.04 7.98
CA LEU A 4 -37.98 2.30 8.10
C LEU A 4 -37.30 1.02 8.60
N SER A 5 -36.59 0.34 7.70
CA SER A 5 -35.74 -0.81 8.03
C SER A 5 -34.46 -0.28 8.71
N THR A 6 -34.40 -0.44 10.03
CA THR A 6 -33.21 -0.19 10.83
C THR A 6 -32.31 -1.42 10.74
N CYS A 7 -31.25 -1.34 9.95
CA CYS A 7 -30.19 -2.35 9.95
C CYS A 7 -29.32 -2.16 11.19
N THR A 8 -29.56 -2.98 12.21
CA THR A 8 -28.66 -3.09 13.36
C THR A 8 -27.39 -3.84 12.93
N PRO A 9 -26.18 -3.28 13.07
CA PRO A 9 -24.97 -3.99 12.72
C PRO A 9 -24.77 -5.17 13.68
N ARG A 10 -24.93 -6.38 13.14
CA ARG A 10 -24.72 -7.65 13.85
C ARG A 10 -23.21 -7.93 13.88
N GLY A 11 -22.52 -7.56 14.95
CA GLY A 11 -21.18 -8.11 15.21
C GLY A 11 -20.11 -7.18 15.79
N LEU A 12 -20.43 -6.01 16.35
CA LEU A 12 -19.44 -5.17 17.04
C LEU A 12 -19.88 -4.89 18.48
N ALA A 13 -19.63 -5.83 19.39
CA ALA A 13 -19.38 -5.59 20.81
C ALA A 13 -19.26 -6.92 21.57
N SER A 14 -18.13 -7.61 21.39
CA SER A 14 -17.55 -8.35 22.52
C SER A 14 -16.29 -7.61 22.95
N TYR A 15 -16.41 -6.31 23.15
CA TYR A 15 -15.46 -5.62 24.00
C TYR A 15 -15.83 -6.10 25.39
N LYS A 16 -14.99 -6.98 25.97
CA LYS A 16 -15.13 -7.33 27.38
C LYS A 16 -15.13 -6.00 28.12
N PHE A 17 -16.30 -5.65 28.62
CA PHE A 17 -16.49 -4.63 29.61
C PHE A 17 -15.49 -4.98 30.72
N TRP A 18 -14.45 -4.17 30.87
CA TRP A 18 -13.58 -4.27 32.03
C TRP A 18 -14.51 -3.97 33.19
N ASP A 19 -14.91 -5.03 33.89
CA ASP A 19 -15.74 -4.91 35.06
C ASP A 19 -14.87 -4.23 36.11
N ASP A 20 -15.05 -2.91 36.26
CA ASP A 20 -14.38 -2.06 37.27
C ASP A 20 -14.78 -2.45 38.71
N SER A 21 -15.49 -3.57 38.86
CA SER A 21 -15.96 -4.15 40.12
C SER A 21 -14.96 -5.11 40.75
N ASP A 22 -13.86 -5.46 40.06
CA ASP A 22 -12.75 -6.18 40.69
C ASP A 22 -12.02 -5.21 41.63
N GLU A 23 -12.46 -5.17 42.90
CA GLU A 23 -11.76 -4.51 43.99
C GLU A 23 -10.31 -5.04 44.00
N ILE A 24 -9.39 -4.19 43.52
CA ILE A 24 -7.95 -4.50 43.53
C ILE A 24 -7.53 -4.56 45.00
N VAL A 25 -7.60 -5.75 45.58
CA VAL A 25 -7.03 -6.06 46.88
C VAL A 25 -5.51 -6.02 46.72
N TRP A 26 -4.93 -4.85 46.96
CA TRP A 26 -3.49 -4.72 47.12
C TRP A 26 -3.09 -5.54 48.35
N PRO A 27 -2.07 -6.43 48.26
CA PRO A 27 -1.61 -7.15 49.43
C PRO A 27 -1.11 -6.15 50.50
N GLU A 28 -1.82 -6.06 51.62
CA GLU A 28 -1.48 -5.18 52.77
C GLU A 28 -0.18 -5.57 53.49
N THR A 29 0.51 -6.62 53.02
CA THR A 29 1.77 -7.04 53.61
C THR A 29 2.91 -6.20 53.05
N ALA A 30 3.14 -5.03 53.64
CA ALA A 30 4.39 -4.31 53.52
C ALA A 30 5.51 -5.14 54.18
N SER A 31 6.03 -6.13 53.46
CA SER A 31 7.32 -6.72 53.79
C SER A 31 8.37 -5.61 53.73
N LEU A 32 9.10 -5.42 54.83
CA LEU A 32 10.25 -4.53 54.88
C LEU A 32 11.14 -4.80 53.65
N PRO A 33 11.50 -3.76 52.87
CA PRO A 33 12.35 -3.96 51.72
C PRO A 33 13.68 -4.59 52.20
N PRO A 34 14.22 -5.57 51.48
CA PRO A 34 15.55 -6.09 51.79
C PRO A 34 16.55 -4.93 51.84
N PRO A 35 17.61 -5.02 52.66
CA PRO A 35 18.65 -4.00 52.71
C PRO A 35 19.16 -3.75 51.28
N PRO A 36 19.42 -2.48 50.92
CA PRO A 36 19.84 -2.15 49.56
C PRO A 36 21.08 -2.99 49.22
N PRO A 37 21.11 -3.66 48.05
CA PRO A 37 22.29 -4.38 47.62
C PRO A 37 23.47 -3.41 47.63
N GLN A 38 24.60 -3.84 48.19
CA GLN A 38 25.83 -3.05 48.17
C GLN A 38 26.09 -2.64 46.71
N VAL A 39 26.24 -1.35 46.47
CA VAL A 39 26.50 -0.77 45.15
C VAL A 39 27.88 -1.24 44.73
N VAL A 40 27.95 -2.42 44.11
CA VAL A 40 29.08 -2.81 43.26
C VAL A 40 29.13 -1.73 42.18
N ALA A 41 30.34 -1.17 41.97
CA ALA A 41 30.63 -0.04 41.09
C ALA A 41 29.74 -0.07 39.83
N PRO A 42 29.25 1.09 39.34
CA PRO A 42 28.46 1.14 38.12
C PRO A 42 29.22 0.38 37.05
N VAL A 43 28.71 -0.79 36.68
CA VAL A 43 29.09 -1.44 35.43
C VAL A 43 28.89 -0.35 34.40
N GLU A 44 29.97 0.07 33.73
CA GLU A 44 29.87 0.83 32.51
C GLU A 44 28.92 0.03 31.63
N GLN A 45 27.64 0.41 31.62
CA GLN A 45 26.71 -0.10 30.66
C GLN A 45 27.30 0.38 29.34
N GLU A 46 27.88 -0.55 28.59
CA GLU A 46 28.15 -0.33 27.18
C GLU A 46 26.94 0.38 26.61
N PRO A 47 27.10 1.44 25.78
CA PRO A 47 25.99 2.16 25.20
C PRO A 47 25.15 1.17 24.39
N TRP A 48 24.18 0.53 25.03
CA TRP A 48 23.24 -0.38 24.42
C TRP A 48 22.42 0.50 23.49
N ALA A 49 22.91 0.57 22.27
CA ALA A 49 22.07 0.63 21.12
C ALA A 49 21.22 1.93 21.08
N SER A 50 21.87 3.07 20.87
CA SER A 50 21.22 4.29 20.37
C SER A 50 20.88 4.22 18.87
N LYS A 51 21.25 3.12 18.19
CA LYS A 51 20.94 2.82 16.78
C LYS A 51 19.66 1.99 16.49
N PRO A 52 19.16 1.05 17.33
CA PRO A 52 17.92 0.31 17.07
C PRO A 52 16.68 1.19 17.00
N TRP A 53 16.53 2.22 17.85
CA TRP A 53 15.26 2.95 17.88
C TRP A 53 14.99 3.70 16.58
N LYS A 54 15.99 4.44 16.07
CA LYS A 54 15.85 5.18 14.80
C LYS A 54 15.60 4.25 13.62
N GLU A 55 16.25 3.09 13.60
CA GLU A 55 16.04 2.10 12.54
C GLU A 55 14.63 1.48 12.61
N LEU A 56 14.19 1.12 13.80
CA LEU A 56 12.83 0.59 14.03
C LEU A 56 11.75 1.62 13.67
N GLN A 57 11.98 2.89 14.01
CA GLN A 57 11.11 3.98 13.64
C GLN A 57 11.03 4.13 12.11
N ALA A 58 12.17 4.20 11.42
CA ALA A 58 12.20 4.31 9.95
C ALA A 58 11.50 3.13 9.26
N ARG A 59 11.68 1.90 9.78
CA ARG A 59 10.99 0.71 9.29
C ARG A 59 9.48 0.82 9.50
N THR A 60 9.04 1.33 10.65
CA THR A 60 7.62 1.54 10.96
C THR A 60 7.02 2.62 10.06
N ASP A 61 7.67 3.77 9.92
CA ASP A 61 7.22 4.87 9.08
C ASP A 61 7.05 4.44 7.63
N THR A 62 7.97 3.61 7.12
CA THR A 62 7.86 3.04 5.76
C THR A 62 6.63 2.15 5.62
N LYS A 63 6.32 1.32 6.62
CA LYS A 63 5.11 0.48 6.62
C LYS A 63 3.84 1.32 6.67
N VAL A 64 3.82 2.36 7.51
CA VAL A 64 2.69 3.29 7.65
C VAL A 64 2.44 4.03 6.35
N LYS A 65 3.49 4.51 5.67
CA LYS A 65 3.36 5.17 4.35
C LYS A 65 2.71 4.26 3.31
N ARG A 66 3.21 3.03 3.16
CA ARG A 66 2.63 2.05 2.21
C ARG A 66 1.18 1.70 2.56
N ALA A 67 0.87 1.56 3.85
CA ALA A 67 -0.50 1.31 4.29
C ALA A 67 -1.42 2.48 3.97
N ALA A 68 -0.94 3.72 4.13
CA ALA A 68 -1.70 4.92 3.79
C ALA A 68 -1.93 5.04 2.27
N GLU A 69 -0.94 4.74 1.44
CA GLU A 69 -1.06 4.67 -0.03
C GLU A 69 -2.16 3.67 -0.43
N ALA A 70 -2.08 2.43 0.05
CA ALA A 70 -3.06 1.38 -0.24
C ALA A 70 -4.47 1.75 0.25
N ALA A 71 -4.59 2.37 1.43
CA ALA A 71 -5.88 2.83 1.95
C ALA A 71 -6.50 3.92 1.06
N ARG A 72 -5.68 4.85 0.54
CA ARG A 72 -6.13 5.90 -0.38
C ARG A 72 -6.56 5.32 -1.72
N GLU A 73 -5.77 4.42 -2.28
CA GLU A 73 -6.12 3.71 -3.51
C GLU A 73 -7.46 2.97 -3.35
N HIS A 74 -7.64 2.24 -2.24
CA HIS A 74 -8.88 1.53 -1.97
C HIS A 74 -10.09 2.47 -1.85
N LEU A 75 -9.93 3.59 -1.13
CA LEU A 75 -11.02 4.54 -0.88
C LEU A 75 -11.39 5.36 -2.12
N LEU A 76 -10.41 5.75 -2.92
CA LEU A 76 -10.56 6.73 -4.00
C LEU A 76 -10.47 6.10 -5.39
N GLY A 77 -10.03 4.86 -5.55
CA GLY A 77 -9.83 4.21 -6.85
C GLY A 77 -11.08 4.27 -7.74
N GLY A 78 -12.26 4.06 -7.16
CA GLY A 78 -13.53 4.19 -7.89
C GLY A 78 -13.80 5.60 -8.44
N VAL A 79 -13.29 6.65 -7.79
CA VAL A 79 -13.40 8.05 -8.25
C VAL A 79 -12.54 8.29 -9.50
N TYR A 80 -11.42 7.59 -9.62
CA TYR A 80 -10.49 7.68 -10.76
C TYR A 80 -10.75 6.63 -11.84
N ALA A 81 -11.74 5.74 -11.68
CA ALA A 81 -11.99 4.60 -12.58
C ALA A 81 -12.25 4.98 -14.06
N HIS A 82 -12.63 6.23 -14.33
CA HIS A 82 -12.86 6.75 -15.68
C HIS A 82 -11.60 7.25 -16.39
N LEU A 83 -10.44 7.21 -15.72
CA LEU A 83 -9.13 7.61 -16.25
C LEU A 83 -8.16 6.41 -16.21
N PRO A 84 -8.43 5.32 -16.97
CA PRO A 84 -7.70 4.06 -16.86
C PRO A 84 -6.24 4.09 -17.33
N HIS A 85 -5.86 5.02 -18.21
CA HIS A 85 -4.49 5.12 -18.72
C HIS A 85 -3.65 6.16 -17.98
N SER A 86 -4.29 7.04 -17.21
CA SER A 86 -3.63 8.05 -16.40
C SER A 86 -2.83 7.43 -15.25
N GLU A 87 -1.59 7.90 -15.07
CA GLU A 87 -0.77 7.55 -13.92
C GLU A 87 -1.23 8.32 -12.67
N LEU A 88 -1.42 7.62 -11.55
CA LEU A 88 -1.92 8.17 -10.30
C LEU A 88 -0.87 8.06 -9.18
N ASP A 89 -0.51 9.20 -8.57
CA ASP A 89 0.35 9.19 -7.37
C ASP A 89 -0.48 9.05 -6.08
N TRP A 90 -0.50 7.84 -5.54
CA TRP A 90 -1.11 7.54 -4.25
C TRP A 90 -0.29 7.96 -3.03
N SER A 91 0.99 8.34 -3.22
CA SER A 91 1.88 8.79 -2.16
C SER A 91 1.52 10.19 -1.63
N LEU A 92 0.90 11.04 -2.46
CA LEU A 92 0.47 12.38 -2.03
C LEU A 92 -0.48 12.31 -0.83
N ASP A 93 -0.29 13.22 0.11
CA ASP A 93 -1.18 13.38 1.24
C ASP A 93 -2.49 14.11 0.87
N GLY A 94 -3.49 13.94 1.75
CA GLY A 94 -4.82 14.55 1.59
C GLY A 94 -5.82 13.69 0.81
N VAL A 95 -7.09 13.75 1.24
CA VAL A 95 -8.18 12.96 0.64
C VAL A 95 -8.63 13.55 -0.70
N TYR A 96 -8.60 14.88 -0.82
CA TYR A 96 -9.17 15.62 -1.97
C TYR A 96 -8.09 16.32 -2.79
N THR A 97 -6.99 15.62 -3.05
CA THR A 97 -5.87 16.09 -3.87
C THR A 97 -5.99 15.48 -5.25
N CYS A 98 -5.72 16.27 -6.30
CA CYS A 98 -5.59 15.73 -7.66
C CYS A 98 -4.33 14.88 -7.78
N ARG A 99 -4.49 13.61 -8.16
CA ARG A 99 -3.41 12.60 -8.20
C ARG A 99 -2.89 12.28 -9.59
N VAL A 100 -3.50 12.85 -10.64
CA VAL A 100 -3.12 12.59 -12.04
C VAL A 100 -1.77 13.25 -12.33
N VAL A 101 -0.75 12.43 -12.58
CA VAL A 101 0.61 12.88 -12.90
C VAL A 101 0.63 13.55 -14.28
N GLY A 102 1.52 14.53 -14.48
CA GLY A 102 1.70 15.19 -15.78
C GLY A 102 0.76 16.36 -16.07
N LEU A 103 -0.20 16.65 -15.18
CA LEU A 103 -1.11 17.79 -15.32
C LEU A 103 -0.73 18.98 -14.42
N PRO A 104 -1.00 20.24 -14.82
CA PRO A 104 -0.72 21.43 -14.00
C PRO A 104 -1.52 21.51 -12.69
N CYS A 105 -2.53 20.65 -12.52
CA CYS A 105 -3.32 20.56 -11.29
C CYS A 105 -2.87 19.44 -10.34
N TYR A 106 -1.86 18.67 -10.72
CA TYR A 106 -1.24 17.64 -9.89
C TYR A 106 -0.84 18.18 -8.51
N GLY A 107 -1.21 17.46 -7.45
CA GLY A 107 -0.90 17.86 -6.07
C GLY A 107 -1.73 19.03 -5.52
N LYS A 108 -2.58 19.68 -6.33
CA LYS A 108 -3.41 20.80 -5.84
C LYS A 108 -4.55 20.30 -4.97
N SER A 109 -4.52 20.66 -3.69
CA SER A 109 -5.60 20.47 -2.72
C SER A 109 -6.55 21.68 -2.74
N GLY A 110 -7.21 21.93 -3.87
CA GLY A 110 -8.19 23.03 -4.02
C GLY A 110 -9.62 22.63 -3.64
N VAL A 111 -9.81 21.34 -3.36
CA VAL A 111 -11.11 20.70 -3.26
C VAL A 111 -11.35 20.32 -1.80
N ARG A 112 -12.47 20.75 -1.22
CA ARG A 112 -12.82 20.43 0.18
C ARG A 112 -13.83 19.29 0.32
N LEU A 113 -14.39 18.83 -0.78
CA LEU A 113 -15.51 17.88 -0.83
C LEU A 113 -15.28 16.84 -1.94
N MET A 114 -15.71 15.59 -1.70
CA MET A 114 -15.59 14.50 -2.69
C MET A 114 -16.26 14.86 -4.03
N GLN A 115 -17.45 15.48 -3.99
CA GLN A 115 -18.18 15.87 -5.20
C GLN A 115 -17.41 16.88 -6.05
N ALA A 116 -16.66 17.78 -5.40
CA ALA A 116 -15.84 18.75 -6.10
C ALA A 116 -14.59 18.09 -6.71
N LEU A 117 -14.08 16.99 -6.14
CA LEU A 117 -12.99 16.19 -6.73
C LEU A 117 -13.51 15.46 -7.96
N ILE A 118 -14.66 14.81 -7.85
CA ILE A 118 -15.31 14.14 -8.98
C ILE A 118 -15.54 15.13 -10.12
N LYS A 119 -16.10 16.31 -9.84
CA LYS A 119 -16.29 17.37 -10.85
C LYS A 119 -14.96 17.85 -11.44
N HIS A 120 -13.92 17.96 -10.63
CA HIS A 120 -12.59 18.35 -11.08
C HIS A 120 -11.98 17.33 -12.05
N LEU A 121 -12.07 16.04 -11.73
CA LEU A 121 -11.55 14.95 -12.57
C LEU A 121 -12.34 14.79 -13.88
N ASN A 122 -13.65 15.08 -13.86
CA ASN A 122 -14.48 15.10 -15.06
C ASN A 122 -14.30 16.36 -15.93
N ASN A 123 -13.31 17.22 -15.63
CA ASN A 123 -13.04 18.39 -16.46
C ASN A 123 -12.33 17.99 -17.77
N GLN A 124 -12.53 18.79 -18.81
CA GLN A 124 -11.96 18.57 -20.15
C GLN A 124 -10.44 18.43 -20.15
N THR A 125 -9.74 19.08 -19.24
CA THR A 125 -8.28 18.95 -19.10
C THR A 125 -7.83 17.52 -18.77
N HIS A 126 -8.56 16.82 -17.90
CA HIS A 126 -8.26 15.43 -17.53
C HIS A 126 -8.65 14.48 -18.64
N LEU A 127 -9.85 14.66 -19.22
CA LEU A 127 -10.34 13.81 -20.31
C LEU A 127 -9.45 13.91 -21.56
N LYS A 128 -8.97 15.10 -21.90
CA LYS A 128 -8.05 15.30 -23.02
C LYS A 128 -6.70 14.63 -22.76
N HIS A 129 -6.16 14.74 -21.55
CA HIS A 129 -4.92 14.09 -21.17
C HIS A 129 -5.01 12.56 -21.22
N GLU A 130 -6.10 12.02 -20.71
CA GLU A 130 -6.42 10.59 -20.81
C GLU A 130 -6.49 10.12 -22.27
N ALA A 131 -7.13 10.90 -23.15
CA ALA A 131 -7.20 10.60 -24.57
C ALA A 131 -5.83 10.67 -25.27
N GLU A 132 -5.00 11.66 -24.93
CA GLU A 132 -3.63 11.80 -25.46
C GLU A 132 -2.76 10.61 -25.05
N ILE A 133 -2.83 10.18 -23.79
CA ILE A 133 -2.15 8.98 -23.32
C ILE A 133 -2.70 7.78 -24.09
N ALA A 134 -4.02 7.57 -24.15
CA ALA A 134 -4.61 6.42 -24.83
C ALA A 134 -4.17 6.31 -26.31
N VAL A 135 -4.04 7.43 -27.02
CA VAL A 135 -3.50 7.46 -28.39
C VAL A 135 -2.04 7.03 -28.44
N ALA A 136 -1.22 7.45 -27.49
CA ALA A 136 0.19 7.04 -27.42
C ALA A 136 0.37 5.54 -27.11
N TRP A 137 -0.59 4.93 -26.39
CA TRP A 137 -0.59 3.50 -26.06
C TRP A 137 -1.01 2.61 -27.23
N VAL A 138 -1.87 3.10 -28.11
CA VAL A 138 -2.09 2.45 -29.40
C VAL A 138 -0.87 2.76 -30.24
N GLU A 139 0.17 1.92 -30.12
CA GLU A 139 1.32 1.98 -31.03
C GLU A 139 0.78 2.21 -32.45
N PRO A 140 1.24 3.26 -33.16
CA PRO A 140 0.87 3.39 -34.56
C PRO A 140 1.23 2.05 -35.22
N PRO A 141 0.35 1.48 -36.05
CA PRO A 141 0.66 0.22 -36.71
C PRO A 141 2.01 0.41 -37.35
N SER A 142 3.01 -0.29 -36.79
CA SER A 142 4.37 -0.20 -37.26
C SER A 142 4.29 -0.59 -38.73
N SER A 143 4.28 0.40 -39.62
CA SER A 143 4.80 0.27 -40.97
C SER A 143 6.31 0.11 -40.87
N SER A 144 6.76 -0.80 -40.01
CA SER A 144 8.02 -1.47 -40.16
C SER A 144 7.76 -2.50 -41.25
N SER A 145 7.79 -2.01 -42.48
CA SER A 145 8.26 -2.79 -43.61
C SER A 145 9.74 -3.11 -43.35
N GLN A 146 10.05 -3.84 -42.28
CA GLN A 146 11.34 -4.49 -42.15
C GLN A 146 11.26 -5.69 -43.09
N PRO A 147 12.02 -5.71 -44.21
CA PRO A 147 12.28 -6.96 -44.86
C PRO A 147 12.96 -7.86 -43.84
N SER A 148 12.40 -9.05 -43.63
CA SER A 148 13.02 -10.13 -42.87
C SER A 148 14.51 -10.21 -43.26
N PRO A 149 15.47 -10.05 -42.32
CA PRO A 149 16.83 -10.42 -42.62
C PRO A 149 16.81 -11.93 -42.86
N SER A 150 17.14 -12.32 -44.09
CA SER A 150 17.21 -13.70 -44.52
C SER A 150 18.01 -14.53 -43.51
N LEU A 151 17.37 -15.62 -43.06
CA LEU A 151 17.94 -16.95 -42.94
C LEU A 151 19.30 -17.05 -43.65
N HIS A 152 20.41 -16.94 -42.92
CA HIS A 152 21.71 -17.58 -43.18
C HIS A 152 22.73 -17.08 -42.15
N GLN A 153 22.51 -17.43 -40.88
CA GLN A 153 23.63 -17.55 -39.94
C GLN A 153 23.93 -19.05 -39.75
N PRO A 154 25.16 -19.51 -40.02
CA PRO A 154 25.57 -20.84 -39.62
C PRO A 154 25.55 -20.95 -38.09
N PRO A 155 25.23 -22.11 -37.52
CA PRO A 155 25.20 -22.29 -36.07
C PRO A 155 26.60 -22.08 -35.50
N THR A 156 26.72 -21.13 -34.58
CA THR A 156 27.92 -20.96 -33.75
C THR A 156 28.15 -22.24 -32.93
N PRO A 157 29.38 -22.77 -32.84
CA PRO A 157 29.69 -23.92 -31.99
C PRO A 157 29.37 -23.62 -30.53
N ILE A 158 28.56 -24.47 -29.92
CA ILE A 158 28.26 -24.47 -28.49
C ILE A 158 29.54 -24.80 -27.73
N ALA A 159 30.04 -23.85 -26.95
CA ALA A 159 31.04 -24.13 -25.92
C ALA A 159 30.35 -24.84 -24.73
N PRO A 160 31.00 -25.84 -24.11
CA PRO A 160 30.44 -26.52 -22.94
C PRO A 160 30.29 -25.54 -21.77
N ALA A 161 29.10 -25.54 -21.18
CA ALA A 161 28.74 -24.75 -20.01
C ALA A 161 29.58 -25.20 -18.80
N ALA A 162 30.15 -24.22 -18.08
CA ALA A 162 30.65 -24.45 -16.74
C ALA A 162 29.46 -24.65 -15.80
N GLU A 163 29.41 -25.81 -15.17
CA GLU A 163 28.45 -26.19 -14.15
C GLU A 163 28.69 -25.29 -12.91
N THR A 164 27.82 -24.30 -12.69
CA THR A 164 27.68 -23.68 -11.37
C THR A 164 26.47 -24.29 -10.71
N GLU A 165 26.71 -25.20 -9.75
CA GLU A 165 25.77 -25.57 -8.70
C GLU A 165 25.19 -24.30 -8.07
N PHE A 166 23.91 -24.04 -8.34
CA PHE A 166 23.14 -23.08 -7.56
C PHE A 166 22.29 -23.87 -6.58
N MET A 167 22.60 -23.70 -5.30
CA MET A 167 21.88 -24.30 -4.18
C MET A 167 20.39 -23.97 -4.26
N GLU A 168 19.60 -25.03 -4.25
CA GLU A 168 18.16 -25.06 -4.03
C GLU A 168 17.87 -24.49 -2.63
N VAL A 169 17.36 -23.26 -2.56
CA VAL A 169 16.73 -22.71 -1.36
C VAL A 169 15.24 -23.00 -1.45
N ASP A 170 14.83 -24.02 -0.71
CA ASP A 170 13.45 -24.37 -0.38
C ASP A 170 12.83 -23.24 0.45
N GLU A 171 12.18 -22.27 -0.20
CA GLU A 171 11.24 -21.37 0.47
C GLU A 171 9.81 -21.77 0.14
N ARG A 172 9.26 -22.54 1.07
CA ARG A 172 7.85 -22.93 1.23
C ARG A 172 6.89 -21.80 0.86
N VAL A 173 6.21 -22.04 -0.27
CA VAL A 173 4.77 -21.92 -0.50
C VAL A 173 3.98 -21.30 0.67
N GLY A 174 3.76 -19.99 0.56
CA GLY A 174 2.68 -19.26 1.20
C GLY A 174 1.67 -18.81 0.15
N SER A 175 1.12 -19.76 -0.62
CA SER A 175 0.15 -19.48 -1.69
C SER A 175 -1.19 -19.03 -1.11
N ARG A 176 -1.30 -17.76 -0.74
CA ARG A 176 -2.60 -17.12 -0.51
C ARG A 176 -3.20 -16.85 -1.89
N LYS A 177 -4.12 -17.72 -2.29
CA LYS A 177 -5.04 -17.50 -3.41
C LYS A 177 -5.66 -16.12 -3.26
N SER A 178 -5.11 -15.14 -3.97
CA SER A 178 -5.76 -13.86 -4.19
C SER A 178 -6.91 -14.15 -5.14
N HIS A 179 -8.09 -14.37 -4.56
CA HIS A 179 -9.35 -14.39 -5.28
C HIS A 179 -9.54 -12.99 -5.84
N ARG A 180 -9.00 -12.73 -7.04
CA ARG A 180 -9.40 -11.61 -7.87
C ARG A 180 -10.87 -11.86 -8.21
N HIS A 181 -11.77 -11.30 -7.41
CA HIS A 181 -13.14 -11.09 -7.82
C HIS A 181 -13.08 -10.20 -9.07
N LEU A 182 -13.18 -10.84 -10.24
CA LEU A 182 -13.61 -10.19 -11.46
C LEU A 182 -15.00 -9.62 -11.17
N VAL A 183 -15.04 -8.32 -10.86
CA VAL A 183 -16.28 -7.56 -10.79
C VAL A 183 -16.78 -7.47 -12.23
N PHE A 184 -17.66 -8.39 -12.61
CA PHE A 184 -18.51 -8.22 -13.78
C PHE A 184 -19.40 -7.01 -13.51
N CYS A 185 -19.04 -5.85 -14.08
CA CYS A 185 -19.96 -4.73 -14.24
C CYS A 185 -21.02 -5.13 -15.27
N CYS A 186 -22.17 -5.61 -14.79
CA CYS A 186 -23.40 -5.54 -15.57
C CYS A 186 -23.77 -4.06 -15.70
N TYR A 187 -23.66 -3.53 -16.91
CA TYR A 187 -24.33 -2.29 -17.29
C TYR A 187 -25.83 -2.59 -17.45
N CYS A 188 -26.67 -1.92 -16.65
CA CYS A 188 -28.08 -1.70 -16.90
C CYS A 188 -28.27 -0.26 -17.38
#